data_AF-A0A3D4TDQ9-F1
#
_entry.id   AF-A0A3D4TDQ9-F1
#
_cell.length_a   1.000
_cell.length_b   1.000
_cell.length_c   1.000
_cell.angle_alpha   90.00
_cell.angle_beta   90.00
_cell.angle_gamma   90.00
#
_symmetry.space_group_name_H-M   'P 1'
#
loop_
_entity.id
_entity.type
_entity.pdbx_description
1 polymer ?
#
loop_
_entity_poly.entity_id
_entity_poly.type
_entity_poly.pdbx_seq_one_letter_code
_entity_poly.pdbx_strand_id
1 'polypeptide(L)'
;MKKRIAPALLAWHETENKREMPWKGEKDPYKVWLSEVILQQTRVEQGLDYFLRFINKYPTLDKLAKAKDEDVFKLWEGLGYYSRCKNLLFTARYIQRELKGIFPDKYDNLLQLKGVGPYTAAAIASFVFNQPHAVVDG
;
A
#
# COMPACT_ATOMS: atom_id res chain seq x y z
N MET A 1 -10.38 19.90 31.37
CA MET A 1 -11.06 19.08 30.33
C MET A 1 -10.01 18.35 29.53
N LYS A 2 -10.00 17.01 29.52
CA LYS A 2 -9.22 16.25 28.53
C LYS A 2 -9.81 16.57 27.16
N LYS A 3 -9.11 17.35 26.33
CA LYS A 3 -9.50 17.52 24.92
C LYS A 3 -9.56 16.11 24.32
N ARG A 4 -10.71 15.72 23.77
CA ARG A 4 -10.84 14.45 23.06
C ARG A 4 -9.97 14.56 21.81
N ILE A 5 -8.86 13.84 21.78
CA ILE A 5 -7.85 13.94 20.71
C ILE A 5 -8.44 13.52 19.37
N ALA A 6 -9.20 12.42 19.33
CA ALA A 6 -9.71 11.87 18.06
C ALA A 6 -10.67 12.83 17.32
N PRO A 7 -11.73 13.40 17.95
CA PRO A 7 -12.60 14.37 17.26
C PRO A 7 -11.87 15.62 16.76
N ALA A 8 -10.91 16.13 17.54
CA ALA A 8 -10.14 17.31 17.13
C ALA A 8 -9.19 17.00 15.95
N LEU A 9 -8.55 15.83 15.96
CA LEU A 9 -7.69 15.38 14.88
C LEU A 9 -8.48 15.12 13.59
N LEU A 10 -9.66 14.51 13.69
CA LEU A 10 -10.55 14.29 12.55
C LEU A 10 -11.02 15.61 11.95
N ALA A 11 -11.47 16.56 12.77
CA ALA A 11 -11.88 17.89 12.30
C ALA A 11 -10.73 18.61 11.58
N TRP A 12 -9.53 18.62 12.15
CA TRP A 12 -8.36 19.19 11.49
C TRP A 12 -8.02 18.47 10.18
N HIS A 13 -8.13 17.15 10.14
CA HIS A 13 -7.88 16.40 8.91
C HIS A 13 -8.89 16.79 7.82
N GLU A 14 -10.15 17.00 8.19
CA GLU A 14 -11.21 17.37 7.24
C GLU A 14 -11.09 18.81 6.74
N THR A 15 -10.76 19.77 7.61
CA THR A 15 -10.80 21.21 7.25
C THR A 15 -9.44 21.80 6.85
N GLU A 16 -8.34 21.34 7.44
CA GLU A 16 -7.03 21.99 7.29
C GLU A 16 -6.00 21.18 6.49
N ASN A 17 -6.14 19.84 6.42
CA ASN A 17 -5.13 18.97 5.79
C ASN A 17 -5.26 18.94 4.26
N LYS A 18 -4.54 19.84 3.58
CA LYS A 18 -4.55 19.99 2.11
C LYS A 18 -3.64 19.03 1.34
N ARG A 19 -3.04 18.03 2.00
CA ARG A 19 -2.11 17.10 1.35
C ARG A 19 -2.87 16.10 0.48
N GLU A 20 -2.84 16.30 -0.82
CA GLU A 20 -3.35 15.35 -1.79
C GLU A 20 -2.34 14.22 -2.00
N MET A 21 -2.81 12.99 -1.79
CA MET A 21 -2.06 11.77 -2.12
C MET A 21 -3.06 10.80 -2.74
N PRO A 22 -2.79 10.25 -3.93
CA PRO A 22 -3.77 9.47 -4.68
C PRO A 22 -4.20 8.17 -3.98
N TRP A 23 -3.42 7.69 -3.00
CA TRP A 23 -3.76 6.54 -2.16
C TRP A 23 -4.59 6.91 -0.91
N LYS A 24 -4.75 8.19 -0.57
CA LYS A 24 -5.63 8.60 0.55
C LYS A 24 -7.09 8.39 0.17
N GLY A 25 -7.81 7.64 1.01
CA GLY A 25 -9.22 7.33 0.77
C GLY A 25 -9.48 6.30 -0.33
N GLU A 26 -8.41 5.80 -0.98
CA GLU A 26 -8.50 4.69 -1.94
C GLU A 26 -9.00 3.42 -1.23
N LYS A 27 -9.87 2.69 -1.91
CA LYS A 27 -10.51 1.46 -1.40
C LYS A 27 -10.10 0.22 -2.19
N ASP A 28 -9.32 0.38 -3.25
CA ASP A 28 -8.67 -0.74 -3.91
C ASP A 28 -7.47 -1.25 -3.07
N PRO A 29 -7.54 -2.48 -2.53
CA PRO A 29 -6.45 -3.04 -1.73
C PRO A 29 -5.15 -3.18 -2.50
N TYR A 30 -5.20 -3.37 -3.83
CA TYR A 30 -3.99 -3.45 -4.65
C TYR A 30 -3.23 -2.12 -4.64
N LYS A 31 -3.94 -1.00 -4.82
CA LYS A 31 -3.32 0.32 -4.87
C LYS A 31 -2.82 0.77 -3.50
N VAL A 32 -3.60 0.55 -2.45
CA VAL A 32 -3.17 0.86 -1.08
C VAL A 32 -1.94 0.03 -0.71
N TRP A 33 -1.95 -1.28 -0.98
CA TRP A 33 -0.77 -2.12 -0.75
C TRP A 33 0.45 -1.64 -1.54
N LEU A 34 0.28 -1.32 -2.82
CA LEU A 34 1.36 -0.81 -3.67
C LEU A 34 1.95 0.50 -3.11
N SER A 35 1.12 1.46 -2.67
CA SER A 35 1.61 2.70 -2.07
C SER A 35 2.36 2.44 -0.77
N GLU A 36 1.85 1.57 0.10
CA GLU A 36 2.55 1.22 1.34
C GLU A 36 3.92 0.58 1.07
N VAL A 37 4.03 -0.32 0.08
CA VAL A 37 5.32 -0.94 -0.27
C VAL A 37 6.28 0.10 -0.85
N ILE A 38 5.81 1.02 -1.70
CA ILE A 38 6.64 2.08 -2.29
C ILE A 38 7.13 3.05 -1.21
N LEU A 39 6.27 3.45 -0.27
CA LEU A 39 6.57 4.47 0.75
C LEU A 39 7.45 3.96 1.90
N GLN A 40 7.64 2.65 2.03
CA GLN A 40 8.62 2.09 2.97
C GLN A 40 10.01 2.71 2.72
N GLN A 41 10.55 3.42 3.71
CA GLN A 41 11.86 4.09 3.64
C GLN A 41 12.01 5.02 2.43
N THR A 42 10.89 5.57 1.92
CA THR A 42 10.86 6.44 0.74
C THR A 42 9.99 7.66 1.04
N ARG A 43 10.49 8.88 0.76
CA ARG A 43 9.72 10.11 0.99
C ARG A 43 8.52 10.18 0.04
N VAL A 44 7.43 10.79 0.50
CA VAL A 44 6.17 10.93 -0.26
C VAL A 44 6.39 11.54 -1.65
N GLU A 45 7.17 12.62 -1.74
CA GLU A 45 7.45 13.33 -3.01
C GLU A 45 8.06 12.40 -4.06
N GLN A 46 9.02 11.56 -3.65
CA GLN A 46 9.63 10.57 -4.53
C GLN A 46 8.67 9.41 -4.81
N GLY A 47 8.03 8.87 -3.77
CA GLY A 47 7.13 7.72 -3.90
C GLY A 47 5.91 7.99 -4.79
N LEU A 48 5.42 9.23 -4.83
CA LEU A 48 4.29 9.63 -5.64
C LEU A 48 4.51 9.37 -7.13
N ASP A 49 5.63 9.81 -7.69
CA ASP A 49 5.94 9.63 -9.11
C ASP A 49 6.03 8.13 -9.48
N TYR A 50 6.67 7.32 -8.64
CA TYR A 50 6.73 5.87 -8.87
C TYR A 50 5.36 5.22 -8.79
N PHE A 51 4.55 5.59 -7.78
CA PHE A 51 3.19 5.08 -7.65
C PHE A 51 2.37 5.37 -8.91
N LEU A 52 2.40 6.61 -9.41
CA LEU A 52 1.69 6.99 -10.63
C LEU A 52 2.16 6.21 -11.87
N ARG A 53 3.48 6.02 -12.02
CA ARG A 53 4.02 5.21 -13.12
C ARG A 53 3.61 3.74 -13.01
N PHE A 54 3.60 3.18 -11.80
CA PHE A 54 3.16 1.81 -11.54
C PHE A 54 1.69 1.60 -11.86
N ILE A 55 0.78 2.44 -11.35
CA ILE A 55 -0.66 2.29 -11.62
C ILE A 55 -1.00 2.58 -13.08
N ASN A 56 -0.25 3.45 -13.77
CA ASN A 56 -0.45 3.70 -15.20
C ASN A 56 -0.05 2.47 -16.04
N LYS A 57 1.09 1.83 -15.74
CA LYS A 57 1.56 0.64 -16.48
C LYS A 57 0.84 -0.64 -16.06
N TYR A 58 0.54 -0.78 -14.77
CA TYR A 58 -0.09 -1.94 -14.16
C TYR A 58 -1.30 -1.51 -13.32
N PRO A 59 -2.43 -1.16 -13.97
CA PRO A 59 -3.60 -0.60 -13.27
C PRO A 59 -4.33 -1.59 -12.38
N THR A 60 -4.06 -2.89 -12.52
CA THR A 60 -4.68 -3.95 -11.72
C THR A 60 -3.64 -4.95 -11.22
N LEU A 61 -3.98 -5.66 -10.15
CA LEU A 61 -3.20 -6.77 -9.61
C LEU A 61 -2.85 -7.80 -10.69
N ASP A 62 -3.83 -8.20 -11.52
CA ASP A 62 -3.63 -9.17 -12.59
C ASP A 62 -2.56 -8.72 -13.60
N LYS A 63 -2.57 -7.43 -13.97
CA LYS A 63 -1.58 -6.86 -14.88
C LYS A 63 -0.17 -6.88 -14.26
N LEU A 64 -0.05 -6.54 -12.98
CA LEU A 64 1.24 -6.63 -12.27
C LEU A 64 1.71 -8.08 -12.14
N ALA A 65 0.82 -9.00 -11.77
CA ALA A 65 1.15 -10.42 -11.58
C ALA A 65 1.65 -11.09 -12.87
N LYS A 66 1.12 -10.67 -14.03
CA LYS A 66 1.53 -11.15 -15.37
C LYS A 66 2.76 -10.43 -15.94
N ALA A 67 3.21 -9.34 -15.32
CA ALA A 67 4.36 -8.59 -15.80
C ALA A 67 5.63 -9.44 -15.77
N LYS A 68 6.55 -9.17 -16.70
CA LYS A 68 7.90 -9.72 -16.65
C LYS A 68 8.66 -9.05 -15.50
N ASP A 69 9.48 -9.81 -14.79
CA ASP A 69 10.25 -9.29 -13.65
C ASP A 69 11.08 -8.08 -14.08
N GLU A 70 11.83 -8.21 -15.18
CA GLU A 70 12.70 -7.16 -15.73
C GLU A 70 11.97 -5.82 -15.95
N ASP A 71 10.74 -5.85 -16.48
CA ASP A 71 9.93 -4.65 -16.72
C ASP A 71 9.52 -3.95 -15.42
N VAL A 72 9.30 -4.72 -14.36
CA VAL A 72 8.91 -4.20 -13.04
C VAL A 72 10.14 -3.70 -12.29
N PHE A 73 11.25 -4.44 -12.34
CA PHE A 73 12.54 -3.99 -11.80
C PHE A 73 13.03 -2.71 -12.46
N LYS A 74 12.84 -2.56 -13.78
CA LYS A 74 13.17 -1.31 -14.48
C LYS A 74 12.29 -0.16 -14.02
N LEU A 75 11.02 -0.39 -13.73
CA LEU A 75 10.12 0.63 -13.19
C LEU A 75 10.47 1.01 -11.75
N TRP A 76 11.05 0.07 -10.98
CA TRP A 76 11.51 0.24 -9.61
C TRP A 76 12.91 0.91 -9.51
N GLU A 77 13.63 1.01 -10.62
CA GLU A 77 15.00 1.54 -10.65
C GLU A 77 15.05 2.94 -10.04
N GLY A 78 15.90 3.12 -9.03
CA GLY A 78 16.05 4.39 -8.30
C GLY A 78 15.29 4.49 -6.98
N LEU A 79 14.35 3.58 -6.66
CA LEU A 79 13.69 3.52 -5.34
C LEU A 79 14.54 2.85 -4.25
N GLY A 80 15.58 2.10 -4.63
CA GLY A 80 16.37 1.29 -3.70
C GLY A 80 15.59 0.14 -3.05
N TYR A 81 16.24 -0.57 -2.13
CA TYR A 81 15.68 -1.72 -1.40
C TYR A 81 14.94 -2.72 -2.31
N TYR A 82 15.64 -3.26 -3.32
CA TYR A 82 15.08 -4.12 -4.37
C TYR A 82 14.43 -5.42 -3.88
N SER A 83 14.69 -5.83 -2.63
CA SER A 83 13.93 -6.90 -1.97
C SER A 83 12.43 -6.59 -1.88
N ARG A 84 12.04 -5.30 -1.76
CA ARG A 84 10.64 -4.86 -1.82
C ARG A 84 10.02 -5.16 -3.18
N CYS A 85 10.69 -4.82 -4.27
CA CYS A 85 10.24 -5.14 -5.64
C CYS A 85 10.07 -6.66 -5.85
N LYS A 86 11.06 -7.44 -5.39
CA LYS A 86 11.01 -8.90 -5.46
C LYS A 86 9.82 -9.48 -4.70
N ASN A 87 9.57 -8.99 -3.48
CA ASN A 87 8.44 -9.43 -2.66
C ASN A 87 7.11 -8.94 -3.23
N LEU A 88 7.04 -7.74 -3.80
CA LEU A 88 5.87 -7.20 -4.51
C LEU A 88 5.46 -8.16 -5.64
N LEU A 89 6.38 -8.51 -6.54
CA LEU A 89 6.10 -9.45 -7.64
C LEU A 89 5.67 -10.83 -7.14
N PHE A 90 6.36 -11.37 -6.13
CA PHE A 90 6.01 -12.66 -5.54
C PHE A 90 4.59 -12.64 -4.98
N THR A 91 4.28 -11.65 -4.15
CA THR A 91 2.99 -11.52 -3.48
C THR A 91 1.87 -11.22 -4.47
N ALA A 92 2.10 -10.37 -5.48
CA ALA A 92 1.12 -10.12 -6.53
C ALA A 92 0.72 -11.41 -7.25
N ARG A 93 1.72 -12.24 -7.61
CA ARG A 93 1.51 -13.54 -8.26
C ARG A 93 0.81 -14.54 -7.33
N TYR A 94 1.19 -14.57 -6.06
CA TYR A 94 0.56 -15.42 -5.05
C TYR A 94 -0.92 -15.07 -4.89
N ILE A 95 -1.26 -13.79 -4.69
CA ILE A 95 -2.66 -13.36 -4.55
C ILE A 95 -3.44 -13.69 -5.83
N GLN A 96 -2.86 -13.43 -7.01
CA GLN A 96 -3.54 -13.71 -8.28
C GLN A 96 -3.82 -15.21 -8.48
N ARG A 97 -2.87 -16.08 -8.15
CA ARG A 97 -2.97 -17.52 -8.43
C ARG A 97 -3.68 -18.29 -7.32
N GLU A 98 -3.21 -18.13 -6.08
CA GLU A 98 -3.65 -18.92 -4.94
C GLU A 98 -4.92 -18.34 -4.29
N LEU A 99 -5.05 -17.01 -4.28
CA LEU A 99 -6.19 -16.30 -3.70
C LEU A 99 -7.18 -15.78 -4.77
N LYS A 100 -7.02 -16.22 -6.03
CA LYS A 100 -7.91 -15.88 -7.15
C LYS A 100 -8.05 -14.36 -7.39
N GLY A 101 -6.99 -13.61 -7.12
CA GLY A 101 -6.94 -12.16 -7.29
C GLY A 101 -7.61 -11.36 -6.17
N ILE A 102 -8.02 -12.02 -5.07
CA ILE A 102 -8.70 -11.39 -3.95
C ILE A 102 -7.72 -11.21 -2.80
N PHE A 103 -7.53 -9.97 -2.34
CA PHE A 103 -6.74 -9.70 -1.15
C PHE A 103 -7.44 -10.27 0.10
N PRO A 104 -6.69 -10.86 1.04
CA PRO A 104 -7.26 -11.22 2.33
C PRO A 104 -7.82 -9.98 3.04
N ASP A 105 -8.99 -10.13 3.64
CA ASP A 105 -9.71 -9.06 4.34
C ASP A 105 -9.49 -9.08 5.84
N LYS A 106 -8.60 -9.95 6.37
CA LYS A 106 -8.25 -10.04 7.80
C LYS A 106 -6.79 -9.74 8.01
N TYR A 107 -6.49 -9.01 9.10
CA TYR A 107 -5.14 -8.64 9.49
C TYR A 107 -4.18 -9.84 9.52
N ASP A 108 -4.56 -10.93 10.19
CA ASP A 108 -3.69 -12.10 10.36
C ASP A 108 -3.33 -12.75 9.02
N ASN A 109 -4.27 -12.73 8.07
CA ASN A 109 -4.06 -13.26 6.72
C ASN A 109 -3.22 -12.32 5.85
N LEU A 110 -3.42 -11.00 5.99
CA LEU A 110 -2.56 -10.00 5.34
C LEU A 110 -1.11 -10.12 5.82
N LEU A 111 -0.89 -10.39 7.10
CA LEU A 111 0.42 -10.58 7.70
C LEU A 111 1.17 -11.82 7.16
N GLN A 112 0.47 -12.80 6.61
CA GLN A 112 1.10 -13.96 5.96
C GLN A 112 1.68 -13.63 4.57
N LEU A 113 1.31 -12.49 3.98
CA LEU A 113 1.80 -12.11 2.66
C LEU A 113 3.27 -11.71 2.72
N LYS A 114 4.07 -12.17 1.75
CA LYS A 114 5.50 -11.91 1.74
C LYS A 114 5.79 -10.42 1.59
N GLY A 115 6.64 -9.88 2.47
CA GLY A 115 6.97 -8.46 2.50
C GLY A 115 5.89 -7.56 3.12
N VAL A 116 4.81 -8.14 3.66
CA VAL A 116 3.80 -7.42 4.44
C VAL A 116 4.11 -7.62 5.92
N GLY A 117 4.59 -6.57 6.57
CA GLY A 117 4.81 -6.54 8.02
C GLY A 117 3.59 -6.01 8.80
N PRO A 118 3.70 -5.93 10.14
CA PRO A 118 2.60 -5.47 11.00
C PRO A 118 2.00 -4.11 10.60
N TYR A 119 2.86 -3.15 10.21
CA TYR A 119 2.43 -1.83 9.75
C TYR A 119 1.58 -1.93 8.47
N THR A 120 2.10 -2.56 7.41
CA THR A 120 1.39 -2.66 6.12
C THR A 120 0.11 -3.49 6.24
N ALA A 121 0.11 -4.56 7.04
CA ALA A 121 -1.09 -5.33 7.33
C ALA A 121 -2.16 -4.47 8.03
N ALA A 122 -1.77 -3.68 9.04
CA ALA A 122 -2.67 -2.78 9.75
C ALA A 122 -3.20 -1.65 8.84
N ALA A 123 -2.35 -1.09 7.98
CA ALA A 123 -2.73 -0.06 7.01
C ALA A 123 -3.79 -0.57 6.03
N ILE A 124 -3.58 -1.74 5.42
CA ILE A 124 -4.58 -2.32 4.49
C ILE A 124 -5.86 -2.69 5.24
N ALA A 125 -5.75 -3.36 6.40
CA ALA A 125 -6.91 -3.77 7.20
C ALA A 125 -7.78 -2.59 7.63
N SER A 126 -7.17 -1.47 8.03
CA SER A 126 -7.89 -0.27 8.46
C SER A 126 -8.37 0.59 7.30
N PHE A 127 -7.51 0.93 6.33
CA PHE A 127 -7.86 1.86 5.26
C PHE A 127 -8.86 1.29 4.26
N VAL A 128 -8.73 -0.01 3.94
CA VAL A 128 -9.55 -0.68 2.92
C VAL A 128 -10.73 -1.41 3.56
N PHE A 129 -10.47 -2.23 4.57
CA PHE A 129 -11.47 -3.11 5.17
C PHE A 129 -12.09 -2.56 6.46
N ASN A 130 -11.75 -1.33 6.84
CA ASN A 130 -12.32 -0.61 7.99
C ASN A 130 -12.23 -1.37 9.33
N GLN A 131 -11.19 -2.19 9.50
CA GLN A 131 -10.93 -2.90 10.75
C GLN A 131 -10.18 -2.00 11.74
N PRO A 132 -10.46 -2.12 13.06
CA PRO A 132 -9.93 -1.23 14.08
C PRO A 132 -8.49 -1.58 14.49
N HIS A 133 -7.57 -1.56 13.52
CA HIS A 133 -6.13 -1.75 13.77
C HIS A 133 -5.41 -0.40 13.81
N ALA A 134 -4.61 -0.20 14.85
CA ALA A 134 -3.72 0.96 14.94
C ALA A 134 -2.60 0.84 13.91
N VAL A 135 -2.36 1.92 13.17
CA VAL A 135 -1.27 2.04 12.19
C VAL A 135 -0.20 2.94 12.81
N VAL A 136 1.00 2.41 13.00
CA VAL A 136 2.11 3.11 13.67
C VAL A 136 3.38 2.97 12.83
N ASP A 137 3.87 4.08 12.29
CA ASP A 137 5.21 4.22 11.71
C ASP A 137 6.10 5.12 12.59
N GLY A 138 7.33 5.40 12.13
CA GLY A 138 8.37 6.12 12.88
C GLY A 138 8.79 7.43 12.24
#